data_AF-A0A9P6L2V6-F1
#
_entry.id   AF-A0A9P6L2V6-F1
#
_cell.length_a   1.000
_cell.length_b   1.000
_cell.length_c   1.000
_cell.angle_alpha   90.00
_cell.angle_beta   90.00
_cell.angle_gamma   90.00
#
_symmetry.space_group_name_H-M   'P 1'
#
loop_
_entity.id
_entity.type
_entity.pdbx_description
1 polymer ?
#
loop_
_entity_poly.entity_id
_entity_poly.type
_entity_poly.pdbx_seq_one_letter_code
_entity_poly.pdbx_strand_id
1 'polypeptide(L)'
;MARVFHPGWAIYKEQLDFLGHGDALWEPSPTSQYSRVKIGDVGFLRRGRLFLLYSAASPLGERRLGEDVPNTFEQLDVGTPEVTLVRQPGCLRTNSVKQVYTDHGGDATSITSSRGAGSGFSFELKENRSGAALVTNYETYRVDATIQAPFEEYTKRHYDSWVALGHDKGYSEDVRPVLVTGFDVTRDFEMVAYSDEDTTVRADVVTDDSGVAVSHSFTERTRSSPHIQKGPWGQAPLPRDRVVEFPSKSTNDADIPEDFNRCVFVRYYTMRKSPERARRMSRAGQGPRDLGADEDGPLVDPDSPGQLDDEIGEDGEEDSDKYGSDNEDYDLGCVVHNVPSDEDYDNWATVADYVFKNSDAVSVLMHHRDLAGIRTAGDTNDLSILLDKHKPRIVVDESGVGRIIPRDNQQPEGQVAQSNAPNGLE
;
A
#
# COMPACT_ATOMS: atom_id res chain seq x y z
N MET A 1 20.20 -24.91 7.93
CA MET A 1 19.05 -23.98 7.96
C MET A 1 18.90 -23.40 6.57
N ALA A 2 17.71 -23.45 5.97
CA ALA A 2 17.46 -22.80 4.69
C ALA A 2 17.45 -21.28 4.90
N ARG A 3 18.17 -20.53 4.05
CA ARG A 3 18.12 -19.06 4.08
C ARG A 3 16.80 -18.61 3.49
N VAL A 4 16.13 -17.70 4.19
CA VAL A 4 14.92 -17.04 3.69
C VAL A 4 15.37 -15.87 2.81
N PHE A 5 15.02 -15.90 1.52
CA PHE A 5 15.27 -14.80 0.62
C PHE A 5 14.10 -13.82 0.66
N HIS A 6 14.38 -12.58 1.05
CA HIS A 6 13.40 -11.51 1.07
C HIS A 6 13.42 -10.81 -0.29
N PRO A 7 12.27 -10.64 -0.97
CA PRO A 7 12.24 -9.87 -2.20
C PRO A 7 12.51 -8.38 -1.92
N GLY A 8 13.17 -7.70 -2.86
CA GLY A 8 13.58 -6.29 -2.70
C GLY A 8 12.46 -5.33 -2.30
N TRP A 9 11.25 -5.52 -2.83
CA TRP A 9 10.09 -4.70 -2.47
C TRP A 9 9.69 -4.83 -0.99
N ALA A 10 9.85 -6.02 -0.40
CA ALA A 10 9.49 -6.27 0.99
C ALA A 10 10.50 -5.61 1.93
N ILE A 11 11.79 -5.78 1.63
CA ILE A 11 12.89 -5.09 2.32
C ILE A 11 12.69 -3.58 2.21
N TYR A 12 12.45 -3.06 1.01
CA TYR A 12 12.27 -1.63 0.77
C TYR A 12 11.12 -1.05 1.60
N LYS A 13 9.95 -1.72 1.57
CA LYS A 13 8.79 -1.34 2.37
C LYS A 13 9.13 -1.34 3.84
N GLU A 14 9.59 -2.47 4.38
CA GLU A 14 9.89 -2.64 5.80
C GLU A 14 10.88 -1.57 6.30
N GLN A 15 11.95 -1.34 5.54
CA GLN A 15 13.01 -0.44 5.92
C GLN A 15 12.55 1.04 5.92
N LEU A 16 11.77 1.48 4.93
CA LEU A 16 11.32 2.88 4.84
C LEU A 16 10.03 3.19 5.62
N ASP A 17 9.26 2.18 6.02
CA ASP A 17 8.00 2.33 6.79
C ASP A 17 8.22 3.05 8.14
N PHE A 18 9.45 3.04 8.67
CA PHE A 18 9.80 3.76 9.91
C PHE A 18 10.02 5.27 9.74
N LEU A 19 10.04 5.78 8.51
CA LEU A 19 10.33 7.19 8.25
C LEU A 19 9.10 8.10 8.34
N GLY A 20 7.90 7.54 8.57
CA GLY A 20 6.68 8.32 8.77
C GLY A 20 6.12 8.96 7.49
N HIS A 21 6.51 8.47 6.32
CA HIS A 21 5.99 8.94 5.03
C HIS A 21 4.74 8.17 4.55
N GLY A 22 4.37 7.07 5.23
CA GLY A 22 3.37 6.10 4.78
C GLY A 22 4.05 4.83 4.25
N ASP A 23 3.29 3.99 3.54
CA ASP A 23 3.80 2.77 2.92
C ASP A 23 4.63 3.13 1.69
N ALA A 24 5.89 2.70 1.67
CA ALA A 24 6.77 2.90 0.53
C ALA A 24 6.38 1.98 -0.65
N LEU A 25 6.25 2.55 -1.85
CA LEU A 25 5.97 1.80 -3.07
C LEU A 25 7.27 1.50 -3.82
N TRP A 26 7.51 0.22 -4.12
CA TRP A 26 8.62 -0.25 -4.94
C TRP A 26 8.38 0.05 -6.42
N GLU A 27 7.12 -0.09 -6.90
CA GLU A 27 6.70 0.32 -8.24
C GLU A 27 5.84 1.59 -8.16
N PRO A 28 6.45 2.79 -8.16
CA PRO A 28 5.74 4.06 -8.02
C PRO A 28 5.13 4.54 -9.34
N SER A 29 5.39 3.80 -10.43
CA SER A 29 4.95 4.20 -11.76
C SER A 29 3.46 3.93 -11.93
N PRO A 30 2.72 4.88 -12.51
CA PRO A 30 1.34 4.67 -12.93
C PRO A 30 1.25 3.55 -13.96
N THR A 31 0.04 3.06 -14.10
CA THR A 31 -0.28 1.89 -14.92
C THR A 31 -1.17 2.34 -16.07
N SER A 32 -1.50 1.46 -17.01
CA SER A 32 -2.50 1.81 -18.03
C SER A 32 -3.87 2.17 -17.45
N GLN A 33 -4.15 1.75 -16.21
CA GLN A 33 -5.44 1.95 -15.55
C GLN A 33 -5.59 3.31 -14.87
N TYR A 34 -4.48 4.00 -14.57
CA TYR A 34 -4.52 5.31 -13.90
C TYR A 34 -3.28 6.13 -14.21
N SER A 35 -3.43 7.43 -14.36
CA SER A 35 -2.31 8.34 -14.67
C SER A 35 -1.48 8.72 -13.43
N ARG A 36 -2.11 8.77 -12.25
CA ARG A 36 -1.50 9.10 -10.95
C ARG A 36 -2.40 8.60 -9.82
N VAL A 37 -1.79 8.28 -8.67
CA VAL A 37 -2.54 8.00 -7.42
C VAL A 37 -3.24 9.28 -6.96
N LYS A 38 -4.49 9.16 -6.50
CA LYS A 38 -5.30 10.28 -6.01
C LYS A 38 -5.88 9.97 -4.62
N ILE A 39 -6.24 11.02 -3.89
CA ILE A 39 -6.99 10.88 -2.65
C ILE A 39 -8.39 10.33 -2.99
N GLY A 40 -8.84 9.36 -2.20
CA GLY A 40 -10.09 8.65 -2.43
C GLY A 40 -9.94 7.46 -3.38
N ASP A 41 -8.75 7.16 -3.89
CA ASP A 41 -8.53 5.91 -4.62
C ASP A 41 -8.71 4.71 -3.68
N VAL A 42 -9.48 3.73 -4.15
CA VAL A 42 -9.70 2.45 -3.49
C VAL A 42 -8.96 1.38 -4.28
N GLY A 43 -8.11 0.62 -3.60
CA GLY A 43 -7.26 -0.38 -4.24
C GLY A 43 -6.74 -1.39 -3.24
N PHE A 44 -5.66 -2.09 -3.58
CA PHE A 44 -4.91 -2.89 -2.62
C PHE A 44 -3.42 -2.84 -2.96
N LEU A 45 -2.59 -3.03 -1.94
CA LEU A 45 -1.14 -3.04 -2.10
C LEU A 45 -0.64 -4.46 -2.25
N ARG A 46 0.12 -4.72 -3.31
CA ARG A 46 0.73 -6.03 -3.56
C ARG A 46 2.09 -5.85 -4.22
N ARG A 47 3.11 -6.53 -3.69
CA ARG A 47 4.49 -6.52 -4.21
C ARG A 47 5.05 -5.11 -4.44
N GLY A 48 4.76 -4.20 -3.50
CA GLY A 48 5.21 -2.81 -3.55
C GLY A 48 4.51 -1.92 -4.59
N ARG A 49 3.33 -2.30 -5.08
CA ARG A 49 2.50 -1.51 -6.00
C ARG A 49 1.06 -1.37 -5.52
N LEU A 50 0.42 -0.26 -5.90
CA LEU A 50 -1.02 -0.06 -5.76
C LEU A 50 -1.77 -0.58 -7.00
N PHE A 51 -2.70 -1.51 -6.77
CA PHE A 51 -3.66 -1.97 -7.77
C PHE A 51 -4.98 -1.24 -7.54
N LEU A 52 -5.37 -0.38 -8.47
CA LEU A 52 -6.58 0.42 -8.36
C LEU A 52 -7.82 -0.44 -8.63
N LEU A 53 -8.79 -0.42 -7.71
CA LEU A 53 -10.12 -0.99 -7.94
C LEU A 53 -11.04 0.04 -8.58
N TYR A 54 -11.14 1.22 -7.96
CA TYR A 54 -11.88 2.39 -8.44
C TYR A 54 -11.49 3.63 -7.63
N SER A 55 -11.93 4.81 -8.06
CA SER A 55 -11.77 6.06 -7.28
C SER A 55 -13.10 6.46 -6.62
N ALA A 56 -13.14 6.49 -5.29
CA ALA A 56 -14.31 6.85 -4.49
C ALA A 56 -14.67 8.34 -4.60
N ALA A 57 -13.67 9.19 -4.84
CA ALA A 57 -13.85 10.62 -5.03
C ALA A 57 -14.45 10.97 -6.41
N SER A 58 -14.32 10.07 -7.38
CA SER A 58 -14.87 10.28 -8.72
C SER A 58 -16.40 10.14 -8.70
N PRO A 59 -17.16 10.99 -9.43
CA PRO A 59 -18.62 10.87 -9.53
C PRO A 59 -19.01 9.62 -10.31
N LEU A 60 -20.20 9.05 -10.05
CA LEU A 60 -20.65 7.80 -10.71
C LEU A 60 -20.51 7.91 -12.24
N GLY A 61 -21.03 8.97 -12.84
CA GLY A 61 -20.85 9.26 -14.27
C GLY A 61 -21.33 8.10 -15.15
N GLU A 62 -20.47 7.65 -16.04
CA GLU A 62 -20.71 6.53 -16.96
C GLU A 62 -20.37 5.15 -16.37
N ARG A 63 -19.89 5.10 -15.13
CA ARG A 63 -19.47 3.84 -14.48
C ARG A 63 -20.68 3.01 -14.09
N ARG A 64 -20.56 1.69 -14.20
CA ARG A 64 -21.60 0.71 -13.89
C ARG A 64 -21.44 0.15 -12.48
N LEU A 65 -22.54 0.15 -11.72
CA LEU A 65 -22.61 -0.49 -10.40
C LEU A 65 -22.45 -2.01 -10.55
N GLY A 66 -21.63 -2.60 -9.68
CA GLY A 66 -21.30 -4.03 -9.68
C GLY A 66 -20.19 -4.43 -10.66
N GLU A 67 -19.83 -3.58 -11.62
CA GLU A 67 -18.77 -3.85 -12.61
C GLU A 67 -17.56 -2.93 -12.37
N ASP A 68 -17.79 -1.61 -12.44
CA ASP A 68 -16.74 -0.61 -12.28
C ASP A 68 -16.54 -0.20 -10.81
N VAL A 69 -17.64 -0.12 -10.07
CA VAL A 69 -17.71 0.30 -8.66
C VAL A 69 -18.67 -0.62 -7.89
N PRO A 70 -18.62 -0.69 -6.55
CA PRO A 70 -19.51 -1.57 -5.79
C PRO A 70 -20.99 -1.17 -5.95
N ASN A 71 -21.91 -2.12 -5.76
CA ASN A 71 -23.36 -1.85 -5.79
C ASN A 71 -23.82 -0.82 -4.76
N THR A 72 -23.07 -0.67 -3.68
CA THR A 72 -23.30 0.30 -2.60
C THR A 72 -22.52 1.59 -2.80
N PHE A 73 -22.08 1.90 -4.02
CA PHE A 73 -21.22 3.06 -4.27
C PHE A 73 -21.92 4.38 -3.87
N GLU A 74 -21.23 5.12 -3.00
CA GLU A 74 -21.51 6.50 -2.64
C GLU A 74 -20.26 7.32 -2.96
N GLN A 75 -20.40 8.53 -3.51
CA GLN A 75 -19.23 9.37 -3.80
C GLN A 75 -18.67 9.93 -2.49
N LEU A 76 -17.36 9.75 -2.28
CA LEU A 76 -16.66 10.31 -1.13
C LEU A 76 -16.33 11.79 -1.38
N ASP A 77 -16.78 12.66 -0.47
CA ASP A 77 -16.29 14.04 -0.42
C ASP A 77 -14.90 14.07 0.24
N VAL A 78 -13.89 14.34 -0.58
CA VAL A 78 -12.49 14.43 -0.15
C VAL A 78 -12.11 15.83 0.38
N GLY A 79 -13.02 16.81 0.27
CA GLY A 79 -12.75 18.20 0.58
C GLY A 79 -11.65 18.82 -0.29
N THR A 80 -10.95 19.82 0.25
CA THR A 80 -9.75 20.39 -0.37
C THR A 80 -8.52 19.71 0.21
N PRO A 81 -7.76 18.94 -0.60
CA PRO A 81 -6.48 18.38 -0.20
C PRO A 81 -5.47 19.47 0.16
N GLU A 82 -4.58 19.13 1.08
CA GLU A 82 -3.43 19.95 1.40
C GLU A 82 -2.23 19.47 0.57
N VAL A 83 -1.66 20.38 -0.23
CA VAL A 83 -0.43 20.13 -0.98
C VAL A 83 0.74 20.81 -0.27
N THR A 84 1.76 20.05 0.08
CA THR A 84 2.97 20.55 0.72
C THR A 84 4.21 20.08 -0.02
N LEU A 85 5.16 20.99 -0.23
CA LEU A 85 6.50 20.62 -0.67
C LEU A 85 7.22 19.97 0.52
N VAL A 86 7.35 18.65 0.51
CA VAL A 86 7.87 17.92 1.66
C VAL A 86 9.36 17.70 1.58
N ARG A 87 9.89 17.44 0.38
CA ARG A 87 11.30 17.06 0.26
C ARG A 87 11.95 17.70 -0.95
N GLN A 88 13.09 18.33 -0.70
CA GLN A 88 14.04 18.72 -1.74
C GLN A 88 14.67 17.47 -2.39
N PRO A 89 15.20 17.56 -3.62
CA PRO A 89 15.98 16.49 -4.23
C PRO A 89 17.04 15.93 -3.27
N GLY A 90 17.26 14.61 -3.32
CA GLY A 90 18.25 13.96 -2.47
C GLY A 90 17.90 12.53 -2.11
N CYS A 91 18.58 12.02 -1.08
CA CYS A 91 18.40 10.66 -0.59
C CYS A 91 17.59 10.63 0.72
N LEU A 92 16.52 9.84 0.72
CA LEU A 92 15.82 9.38 1.90
C LEU A 92 16.28 7.94 2.18
N ARG A 93 16.74 7.63 3.39
CA ARG A 93 17.35 6.33 3.70
C ARG A 93 17.13 5.92 5.14
N THR A 94 17.27 4.64 5.40
CA THR A 94 17.32 4.12 6.77
C THR A 94 18.64 4.46 7.48
N ASN A 95 18.61 4.37 8.82
CA ASN A 95 19.78 4.60 9.66
C ASN A 95 20.91 3.55 9.50
N SER A 96 20.59 2.40 8.88
CA SER A 96 21.55 1.35 8.52
C SER A 96 22.38 1.70 7.29
N VAL A 97 21.88 2.58 6.43
CA VAL A 97 22.62 3.10 5.28
C VAL A 97 23.40 4.34 5.73
N LYS A 98 24.71 4.39 5.53
CA LYS A 98 25.54 5.59 5.68
C LYS A 98 25.77 6.18 4.30
N GLN A 99 25.41 7.45 4.13
CA GLN A 99 25.68 8.14 2.87
C GLN A 99 27.12 8.66 2.88
N VAL A 100 27.84 8.35 1.81
CA VAL A 100 29.18 8.85 1.54
C VAL A 100 29.05 9.79 0.35
N TYR A 101 29.34 11.07 0.56
CA TYR A 101 29.40 12.02 -0.55
C TYR A 101 30.74 11.81 -1.27
N THR A 102 30.67 11.50 -2.56
CA THR A 102 31.84 11.52 -3.45
C THR A 102 31.83 12.84 -4.20
N ASP A 103 32.43 13.87 -3.62
CA ASP A 103 32.72 15.11 -4.33
C ASP A 103 33.78 14.83 -5.39
N HIS A 104 33.35 14.63 -6.64
CA HIS A 104 34.25 14.64 -7.78
C HIS A 104 34.32 16.05 -8.34
N GLY A 105 34.92 16.98 -7.57
CA GLY A 105 35.26 18.31 -8.06
C GLY A 105 35.36 19.41 -7.00
N GLY A 106 36.55 19.59 -6.42
CA GLY A 106 37.09 20.89 -5.99
C GLY A 106 36.33 21.71 -4.93
N ASP A 107 36.92 21.73 -3.73
CA ASP A 107 36.76 22.68 -2.61
C ASP A 107 35.64 22.43 -1.59
N ALA A 108 36.08 22.10 -0.37
CA ALA A 108 35.35 21.35 0.65
C ALA A 108 34.49 22.20 1.62
N THR A 109 34.05 23.39 1.22
CA THR A 109 33.38 24.30 2.17
C THR A 109 32.28 25.14 1.54
N SER A 110 31.21 24.53 1.02
CA SER A 110 29.85 25.08 1.09
C SER A 110 28.86 24.10 0.46
N ILE A 111 28.12 23.34 1.27
CA ILE A 111 27.00 22.52 0.81
C ILE A 111 25.79 23.45 0.58
N THR A 112 25.87 24.26 -0.47
CA THR A 112 24.73 25.03 -0.99
C THR A 112 24.42 24.49 -2.38
N SER A 113 23.64 23.40 -2.39
CA SER A 113 22.59 22.94 -3.32
C SER A 113 22.56 23.34 -4.82
N SER A 114 23.62 23.89 -5.38
CA SER A 114 23.76 24.04 -6.83
C SER A 114 24.43 22.77 -7.37
N ARG A 115 23.59 21.79 -7.74
CA ARG A 115 24.04 20.61 -8.46
C ARG A 115 24.63 21.04 -9.81
N GLY A 116 25.94 20.87 -9.95
CA GLY A 116 26.55 20.70 -11.26
C GLY A 116 26.20 19.31 -11.81
N ALA A 117 26.15 19.19 -13.13
CA ALA A 117 25.99 17.92 -13.85
C ALA A 117 26.99 16.88 -13.30
N GLY A 118 26.51 15.72 -12.84
CA GLY A 118 27.37 14.59 -12.40
C GLY A 118 27.49 14.37 -10.88
N SER A 119 26.58 14.88 -10.05
CA SER A 119 26.56 14.56 -8.61
C SER A 119 26.11 13.11 -8.39
N GLY A 120 27.03 12.27 -7.91
CA GLY A 120 26.73 10.89 -7.53
C GLY A 120 26.48 10.72 -6.03
N PHE A 121 25.57 9.82 -5.64
CA PHE A 121 25.41 9.36 -4.27
C PHE A 121 26.15 8.05 -4.07
N SER A 122 27.07 7.99 -3.11
CA SER A 122 27.66 6.72 -2.67
C SER A 122 27.01 6.30 -1.36
N PHE A 123 26.68 5.02 -1.24
CA PHE A 123 26.12 4.44 -0.02
C PHE A 123 27.09 3.41 0.54
N GLU A 124 27.41 3.53 1.82
CA GLU A 124 28.13 2.56 2.63
C GLU A 124 27.15 1.96 3.63
N LEU A 125 27.05 0.64 3.67
CA LEU A 125 26.08 -0.03 4.54
C LEU A 125 26.76 -0.45 5.84
N LYS A 126 26.04 -0.31 6.96
CA LYS A 126 26.52 -0.83 8.24
C LYS A 126 26.34 -2.36 8.24
N GLU A 127 27.35 -3.07 8.74
CA GLU A 127 27.37 -4.53 8.83
C GLU A 127 26.12 -5.09 9.54
N ASN A 128 25.65 -6.25 9.05
CA ASN A 128 24.62 -7.11 9.63
C ASN A 128 23.22 -6.49 9.77
N ARG A 129 22.82 -5.65 8.81
CA ARG A 129 21.49 -5.03 8.79
C ARG A 129 20.94 -4.97 7.38
N SER A 130 19.63 -5.15 7.26
CA SER A 130 18.90 -4.72 6.06
C SER A 130 18.86 -3.20 5.95
N GLY A 131 18.65 -2.69 4.76
CA GLY A 131 18.42 -1.27 4.56
C GLY A 131 17.84 -0.93 3.20
N ALA A 132 17.39 0.31 3.10
CA ALA A 132 16.80 0.84 1.89
C ALA A 132 17.10 2.33 1.74
N ALA A 133 17.13 2.76 0.48
CA ALA A 133 17.28 4.16 0.11
C ALA A 133 16.37 4.48 -1.08
N LEU A 134 15.78 5.67 -1.04
CA LEU A 134 15.08 6.35 -2.13
C LEU A 134 15.86 7.60 -2.50
N VAL A 135 16.31 7.67 -3.75
CA VAL A 135 16.99 8.84 -4.32
C VAL A 135 16.05 9.48 -5.34
N THR A 136 15.92 10.81 -5.27
CA THR A 136 15.20 11.58 -6.29
C THR A 136 16.02 12.78 -6.72
N ASN A 137 15.91 13.16 -7.99
CA ASN A 137 16.55 14.37 -8.51
C ASN A 137 15.62 15.57 -8.55
N TYR A 138 14.33 15.33 -8.41
CA TYR A 138 13.32 16.36 -8.30
C TYR A 138 12.75 16.40 -6.90
N GLU A 139 12.02 17.48 -6.66
CA GLU A 139 11.23 17.68 -5.45
C GLU A 139 10.23 16.53 -5.25
N THR A 140 9.78 16.36 -4.02
CA THR A 140 8.69 15.46 -3.67
C THR A 140 7.56 16.26 -3.05
N TYR A 141 6.39 16.23 -3.69
CA TYR A 141 5.18 16.86 -3.19
C TYR A 141 4.37 15.84 -2.40
N ARG A 142 3.89 16.26 -1.24
CA ARG A 142 2.94 15.51 -0.42
C ARG A 142 1.56 16.09 -0.61
N VAL A 143 0.61 15.18 -0.78
CA VAL A 143 -0.81 15.50 -0.84
C VAL A 143 -1.52 14.72 0.24
N ASP A 144 -2.23 15.40 1.13
CA ASP A 144 -2.96 14.78 2.24
C ASP A 144 -4.40 15.27 2.31
N ALA A 145 -5.30 14.39 2.74
CA ALA A 145 -6.66 14.76 3.09
C ALA A 145 -6.65 15.59 4.37
N THR A 146 -7.31 16.76 4.33
CA THR A 146 -7.41 17.68 5.47
C THR A 146 -8.36 17.17 6.55
N ILE A 147 -9.41 16.45 6.17
CA ILE A 147 -10.43 15.93 7.08
C ILE A 147 -10.41 14.40 7.05
N GLN A 148 -10.07 13.77 8.17
CA GLN A 148 -9.88 12.31 8.26
C GLN A 148 -11.17 11.55 8.58
N ALA A 149 -12.10 12.16 9.33
CA ALA A 149 -13.32 11.48 9.79
C ALA A 149 -14.20 10.92 8.65
N PRO A 150 -14.44 11.63 7.52
CA PRO A 150 -15.18 11.07 6.39
C PRO A 150 -14.54 9.81 5.80
N PHE A 151 -13.21 9.74 5.74
CA PHE A 151 -12.51 8.57 5.22
C PHE A 151 -12.62 7.37 6.16
N GLU A 152 -12.54 7.60 7.48
CA GLU A 152 -12.77 6.58 8.50
C GLU A 152 -14.19 6.00 8.39
N GLU A 153 -15.22 6.85 8.35
CA GLU A 153 -16.62 6.42 8.24
C GLU A 153 -16.90 5.70 6.92
N TYR A 154 -16.37 6.23 5.81
CA TYR A 154 -16.52 5.63 4.49
C TYR A 154 -15.86 4.24 4.43
N THR A 155 -14.67 4.09 5.02
CA THR A 155 -13.99 2.80 5.10
C THR A 155 -14.82 1.79 5.88
N LYS A 156 -15.32 2.16 7.07
CA LYS A 156 -16.17 1.27 7.89
C LYS A 156 -17.40 0.80 7.14
N ARG A 157 -18.06 1.71 6.41
CA ARG A 157 -19.31 1.42 5.69
C ARG A 157 -19.12 0.53 4.48
N HIS A 158 -18.03 0.71 3.73
CA HIS A 158 -17.89 0.12 2.40
C HIS A 158 -16.82 -0.97 2.28
N TYR A 159 -16.02 -1.24 3.32
CA TYR A 159 -14.92 -2.20 3.25
C TYR A 159 -15.33 -3.56 2.66
N ASP A 160 -16.45 -4.13 3.11
CA ASP A 160 -16.94 -5.43 2.60
C ASP A 160 -17.32 -5.40 1.13
N SER A 161 -17.88 -4.28 0.67
CA SER A 161 -18.22 -4.08 -0.73
C SER A 161 -16.97 -3.98 -1.62
N TRP A 162 -15.85 -3.49 -1.07
CA TRP A 162 -14.56 -3.44 -1.78
C TRP A 162 -13.92 -4.82 -1.88
N VAL A 163 -14.00 -5.61 -0.80
CA VAL A 163 -13.54 -7.01 -0.80
C VAL A 163 -14.31 -7.81 -1.84
N ALA A 164 -15.65 -7.72 -1.85
CA ALA A 164 -16.50 -8.38 -2.84
C ALA A 164 -16.15 -7.96 -4.27
N LEU A 165 -16.05 -6.66 -4.55
CA LEU A 165 -15.64 -6.16 -5.87
C LEU A 165 -14.25 -6.67 -6.29
N GLY A 166 -13.32 -6.78 -5.33
CA GLY A 166 -12.01 -7.36 -5.56
C GLY A 166 -12.09 -8.82 -6.02
N HIS A 167 -12.90 -9.64 -5.37
CA HIS A 167 -13.12 -11.03 -5.76
C HIS A 167 -13.81 -11.15 -7.12
N ASP A 168 -14.81 -10.32 -7.39
CA ASP A 168 -15.52 -10.31 -8.68
C ASP A 168 -14.57 -9.95 -9.85
N LYS A 169 -13.54 -9.13 -9.58
CA LYS A 169 -12.45 -8.82 -10.53
C LYS A 169 -11.35 -9.89 -10.60
N GLY A 170 -11.52 -11.03 -9.92
CA GLY A 170 -10.59 -12.17 -9.95
C GLY A 170 -9.36 -12.02 -9.05
N TYR A 171 -9.37 -11.09 -8.09
CA TYR A 171 -8.32 -11.00 -7.10
C TYR A 171 -8.51 -12.03 -5.97
N SER A 172 -7.41 -12.45 -5.34
CA SER A 172 -7.36 -13.54 -4.35
C SER A 172 -8.25 -13.32 -3.12
N GLU A 173 -8.52 -14.38 -2.36
CA GLU A 173 -9.29 -14.30 -1.09
C GLU A 173 -8.64 -13.32 -0.08
N ASP A 174 -7.32 -13.16 -0.14
CA ASP A 174 -6.54 -12.34 0.81
C ASP A 174 -6.45 -10.85 0.42
N VAL A 175 -7.39 -10.36 -0.40
CA VAL A 175 -7.43 -8.95 -0.77
C VAL A 175 -7.65 -8.10 0.49
N ARG A 176 -6.75 -7.15 0.70
CA ARG A 176 -6.82 -6.14 1.77
C ARG A 176 -7.02 -4.79 1.13
N PRO A 177 -8.28 -4.35 0.92
CA PRO A 177 -8.55 -3.06 0.35
C PRO A 177 -7.99 -1.92 1.20
N VAL A 178 -7.56 -0.87 0.51
CA VAL A 178 -7.07 0.37 1.09
C VAL A 178 -7.81 1.54 0.47
N LEU A 179 -8.11 2.56 1.29
CA LEU A 179 -8.63 3.85 0.85
C LEU A 179 -7.55 4.90 1.02
N VAL A 180 -7.04 5.45 -0.09
CA VAL A 180 -5.96 6.43 -0.10
C VAL A 180 -6.42 7.75 0.50
N THR A 181 -5.76 8.17 1.59
CA THR A 181 -5.93 9.45 2.28
C THR A 181 -4.82 10.44 1.96
N GLY A 182 -3.70 9.97 1.39
CA GLY A 182 -2.61 10.83 0.98
C GLY A 182 -1.53 10.07 0.22
N PHE A 183 -0.64 10.79 -0.44
CA PHE A 183 0.50 10.23 -1.15
C PHE A 183 1.66 11.23 -1.30
N ASP A 184 2.87 10.71 -1.52
CA ASP A 184 4.05 11.51 -1.89
C ASP A 184 4.40 11.21 -3.36
N VAL A 185 4.44 12.24 -4.20
CA VAL A 185 4.74 12.13 -5.62
C VAL A 185 5.99 12.89 -6.03
N THR A 186 6.71 12.31 -6.97
CA THR A 186 7.91 12.88 -7.58
C THR A 186 7.91 12.62 -9.09
N ARG A 187 8.85 13.23 -9.80
CA ARG A 187 9.04 13.05 -11.25
C ARG A 187 9.91 11.83 -11.56
N ASP A 188 10.89 11.55 -10.71
CA ASP A 188 11.85 10.47 -10.89
C ASP A 188 12.16 9.76 -9.58
N PHE A 189 12.75 8.57 -9.68
CA PHE A 189 13.13 7.82 -8.51
C PHE A 189 14.22 6.81 -8.84
N GLU A 190 15.03 6.53 -7.83
CA GLU A 190 15.86 5.35 -7.75
C GLU A 190 15.73 4.77 -6.36
N MET A 191 15.55 3.46 -6.30
CA MET A 191 15.34 2.71 -5.08
C MET A 191 16.37 1.62 -5.00
N VAL A 192 16.95 1.48 -3.82
CA VAL A 192 17.85 0.39 -3.50
C VAL A 192 17.34 -0.27 -2.23
N ALA A 193 17.28 -1.59 -2.24
CA ALA A 193 17.00 -2.41 -1.08
C ALA A 193 17.98 -3.57 -1.01
N TYR A 194 18.40 -3.90 0.20
CA TYR A 194 19.34 -4.98 0.46
C TYR A 194 19.06 -5.62 1.81
N SER A 195 19.30 -6.92 1.88
CA SER A 195 19.34 -7.69 3.12
C SER A 195 20.65 -8.44 3.11
N ASP A 196 21.53 -8.15 4.07
CA ASP A 196 22.71 -9.00 4.29
C ASP A 196 22.96 -9.20 5.78
N GLU A 197 23.39 -10.42 6.09
CA GLU A 197 23.81 -10.83 7.41
C GLU A 197 25.33 -10.65 7.61
N ASP A 198 26.15 -10.47 6.55
CA ASP A 198 27.62 -10.49 6.68
C ASP A 198 28.44 -9.62 5.69
N THR A 199 27.89 -8.65 4.93
CA THR A 199 28.71 -7.82 4.02
C THR A 199 28.45 -6.32 4.03
N THR A 200 29.50 -5.56 3.72
CA THR A 200 29.45 -4.14 3.36
C THR A 200 29.28 -4.02 1.86
N VAL A 201 28.22 -3.33 1.41
CA VAL A 201 28.04 -3.00 -0.01
C VAL A 201 28.30 -1.52 -0.18
N ARG A 202 29.08 -1.18 -1.21
CA ARG A 202 29.19 0.18 -1.73
C ARG A 202 28.38 0.29 -3.02
N ALA A 203 27.42 1.20 -3.04
CA ALA A 203 26.65 1.49 -4.25
C ALA A 203 26.87 2.95 -4.64
N ASP A 204 27.38 3.19 -5.85
CA ASP A 204 27.53 4.53 -6.42
C ASP A 204 26.40 4.78 -7.42
N VAL A 205 25.65 5.85 -7.17
CA VAL A 205 24.50 6.29 -7.96
C VAL A 205 24.87 7.59 -8.64
N VAL A 206 25.16 7.58 -9.94
CA VAL A 206 25.50 8.81 -10.68
C VAL A 206 24.24 9.35 -11.36
N THR A 207 23.93 10.63 -11.14
CA THR A 207 22.81 11.28 -11.82
C THR A 207 23.34 12.29 -12.82
N ASP A 208 22.96 12.15 -14.09
CA ASP A 208 23.30 13.10 -15.15
C ASP A 208 22.09 13.99 -15.49
N ASP A 209 22.32 15.09 -16.21
CA ASP A 209 21.26 16.05 -16.57
C ASP A 209 20.25 15.47 -17.58
N SER A 210 20.58 14.35 -18.23
CA SER A 210 19.72 13.62 -19.16
C SER A 210 18.92 12.50 -18.51
N GLY A 211 19.14 12.22 -17.22
CA GLY A 211 18.51 11.16 -16.47
C GLY A 211 19.44 10.47 -15.47
N VAL A 212 18.95 9.41 -14.87
CA VAL A 212 19.70 8.65 -13.85
C VAL A 212 20.50 7.53 -14.51
N ALA A 213 21.81 7.72 -14.63
CA ALA A 213 22.75 6.74 -15.17
C ALA A 213 23.57 6.11 -14.05
N VAL A 214 23.10 4.99 -13.52
CA VAL A 214 23.78 4.29 -12.43
C VAL A 214 24.96 3.47 -12.96
N SER A 215 26.17 3.76 -12.48
CA SER A 215 27.36 2.94 -12.71
C SER A 215 27.74 2.26 -11.39
N HIS A 216 27.60 0.94 -11.33
CA HIS A 216 27.90 0.17 -10.12
C HIS A 216 29.34 -0.35 -10.16
N SER A 217 30.18 0.09 -9.22
CA SER A 217 31.44 -0.59 -8.91
C SER A 217 31.34 -1.30 -7.58
N PHE A 218 31.32 -2.64 -7.61
CA PHE A 218 31.37 -3.46 -6.41
C PHE A 218 32.83 -3.72 -6.05
N THR A 219 33.33 -3.04 -5.03
CA THR A 219 34.58 -3.43 -4.37
C THR A 219 34.24 -4.46 -3.31
N GLU A 220 34.73 -5.70 -3.52
CA GLU A 220 34.72 -6.83 -2.56
C GLU A 220 33.53 -7.81 -2.64
N ARG A 221 33.78 -9.04 -2.18
CA ARG A 221 33.01 -10.28 -2.42
C ARG A 221 31.58 -10.20 -1.88
N THR A 222 30.68 -9.63 -2.65
CA THR A 222 29.24 -9.66 -2.41
C THR A 222 28.70 -11.07 -2.67
N ARG A 223 28.01 -11.65 -1.69
CA ARG A 223 27.28 -12.93 -1.87
C ARG A 223 25.83 -12.73 -2.31
N SER A 224 25.30 -11.51 -2.22
CA SER A 224 23.95 -11.14 -2.67
C SER A 224 24.00 -9.82 -3.44
N SER A 225 23.27 -9.75 -4.56
CA SER A 225 23.15 -8.52 -5.36
C SER A 225 22.05 -7.64 -4.76
N PRO A 226 22.27 -6.32 -4.61
CA PRO A 226 21.22 -5.43 -4.15
C PRO A 226 20.05 -5.42 -5.15
N HIS A 227 18.83 -5.24 -4.63
CA HIS A 227 17.67 -4.99 -5.46
C HIS A 227 17.65 -3.51 -5.81
N ILE A 228 17.58 -3.20 -7.11
CA ILE A 228 17.61 -1.83 -7.61
C ILE A 228 16.42 -1.64 -8.54
N GLN A 229 15.73 -0.52 -8.39
CA GLN A 229 14.69 -0.09 -9.30
C GLN A 229 14.81 1.39 -9.59
N LYS A 230 14.62 1.79 -10.85
CA LYS A 230 14.69 3.18 -11.28
C LYS A 230 13.53 3.55 -12.20
N GLY A 231 13.25 4.84 -12.34
CA GLY A 231 12.30 5.36 -13.31
C GLY A 231 12.26 6.89 -13.37
N PRO A 232 11.74 7.48 -14.46
CA PRO A 232 11.09 6.82 -15.60
C PRO A 232 12.08 6.15 -16.57
N TRP A 233 11.76 4.94 -17.03
CA TRP A 233 12.52 4.22 -18.05
C TRP A 233 12.28 4.82 -19.44
N GLY A 234 12.84 6.01 -19.73
CA GLY A 234 12.84 6.60 -21.07
C GLY A 234 11.51 6.49 -21.83
N GLN A 235 10.37 6.48 -21.11
CA GLN A 235 9.07 6.24 -21.73
C GLN A 235 8.89 7.41 -22.68
N ALA A 236 8.95 7.11 -23.98
CA ALA A 236 8.47 8.04 -25.00
C ALA A 236 7.09 8.50 -24.52
N PRO A 237 6.81 9.82 -24.54
CA PRO A 237 5.52 10.34 -24.11
C PRO A 237 4.41 9.46 -24.68
N LEU A 238 3.60 8.84 -23.83
CA LEU A 238 2.50 8.00 -24.29
C LEU A 238 1.67 8.85 -25.27
N PRO A 239 1.31 8.33 -26.46
CA PRO A 239 0.45 9.05 -27.39
C PRO A 239 -0.81 9.48 -26.63
N ARG A 240 -1.05 10.80 -26.57
CA ARG A 240 -2.16 11.39 -25.80
C ARG A 240 -3.53 10.82 -26.20
N ASP A 241 -3.64 10.25 -27.40
CA ASP A 241 -4.89 9.80 -27.99
C ASP A 241 -5.51 8.51 -27.39
N ARG A 242 -4.87 7.84 -26.40
CA ARG A 242 -5.40 6.58 -25.83
C ARG A 242 -5.69 6.59 -24.34
N VAL A 243 -5.41 7.68 -23.64
CA VAL A 243 -5.90 7.80 -22.27
C VAL A 243 -7.36 8.23 -22.40
N VAL A 244 -8.29 7.39 -21.95
CA VAL A 244 -9.66 7.82 -21.69
C VAL A 244 -9.56 8.83 -20.55
N GLU A 245 -9.30 10.08 -20.90
CA GLU A 245 -9.34 11.20 -19.98
C GLU A 245 -10.80 11.35 -19.56
N PHE A 246 -11.17 10.69 -18.46
CA PHE A 246 -12.36 11.08 -17.74
C PHE A 246 -12.16 12.56 -17.38
N PRO A 247 -13.02 13.49 -17.85
CA PRO A 247 -12.86 14.92 -17.64
C PRO A 247 -13.09 15.24 -16.16
N SER A 248 -12.09 14.91 -15.35
CA SER A 248 -12.00 15.22 -13.95
C SER A 248 -11.24 16.54 -13.86
N LYS A 249 -11.94 17.64 -14.13
CA LYS A 249 -11.52 18.97 -13.67
C LYS A 249 -11.64 18.99 -12.14
N SER A 250 -10.82 18.22 -11.44
CA SER A 250 -10.64 18.41 -10.01
C SER A 250 -9.82 19.69 -9.84
N THR A 251 -10.45 20.71 -9.30
CA THR A 251 -9.89 22.05 -9.05
C THR A 251 -8.67 22.07 -8.15
N ASN A 252 -8.28 20.93 -7.58
CA ASN A 252 -7.24 20.83 -6.56
C ASN A 252 -5.92 20.24 -7.10
N ASP A 253 -5.87 19.84 -8.38
CA ASP A 253 -4.64 19.31 -9.00
C ASP A 253 -3.70 20.42 -9.53
N ALA A 254 -4.10 21.69 -9.45
CA ALA A 254 -3.39 22.81 -10.08
C ALA A 254 -2.00 23.08 -9.49
N ASP A 255 -1.73 22.64 -8.26
CA ASP A 255 -0.49 22.96 -7.55
C ASP A 255 0.64 21.95 -7.78
N ILE A 256 0.35 20.79 -8.38
CA ILE A 256 1.35 19.74 -8.64
C ILE A 256 1.64 19.72 -10.14
N PRO A 257 2.91 19.88 -10.56
CA PRO A 257 3.24 19.80 -11.98
C PRO A 257 2.85 18.44 -12.58
N GLU A 258 2.32 18.43 -13.81
CA GLU A 258 1.74 17.23 -14.45
C GLU A 258 2.73 16.06 -14.59
N ASP A 259 4.02 16.35 -14.66
CA ASP A 259 5.11 15.37 -14.76
C ASP A 259 5.46 14.69 -13.41
N PHE A 260 4.88 15.14 -12.29
CA PHE A 260 5.03 14.55 -10.96
C PHE A 260 3.93 13.52 -10.72
N ASN A 261 4.09 12.36 -11.36
CA ASN A 261 3.11 11.28 -11.34
C ASN A 261 3.65 9.96 -10.76
N ARG A 262 4.87 9.96 -10.19
CA ARG A 262 5.47 8.76 -9.58
C ARG A 262 5.22 8.76 -8.07
N CYS A 263 4.32 7.90 -7.61
CA CYS A 263 3.90 7.82 -6.20
C CYS A 263 4.87 6.96 -5.40
N VAL A 264 5.73 7.57 -4.57
CA VAL A 264 6.78 6.87 -3.81
C VAL A 264 6.33 6.44 -2.41
N PHE A 265 5.34 7.13 -1.84
CA PHE A 265 4.70 6.74 -0.58
C PHE A 265 3.19 6.91 -0.68
N VAL A 266 2.46 6.02 -0.02
CA VAL A 266 0.99 6.10 0.07
C VAL A 266 0.53 6.00 1.52
N ARG A 267 -0.54 6.72 1.81
CA ARG A 267 -1.19 6.83 3.10
C ARG A 267 -2.64 6.47 2.93
N TYR A 268 -3.14 5.58 3.78
CA TYR A 268 -4.46 5.01 3.58
C TYR A 268 -5.08 4.51 4.88
N TYR A 269 -6.40 4.36 4.85
CA TYR A 269 -7.15 3.52 5.78
C TYR A 269 -7.28 2.10 5.24
N THR A 270 -7.22 1.12 6.12
CA THR A 270 -7.55 -0.28 5.84
C THR A 270 -8.24 -0.90 7.05
N MET A 271 -8.91 -2.04 6.86
CA MET A 271 -9.55 -2.77 7.95
C MET A 271 -9.14 -4.23 7.96
N ARG A 272 -9.20 -4.87 9.13
CA ARG A 272 -9.08 -6.32 9.26
C ARG A 272 -10.20 -6.84 10.14
N LYS A 273 -10.77 -8.00 9.81
CA LYS A 273 -11.82 -8.66 10.60
C LYS A 273 -11.23 -9.81 11.42
N SER A 274 -11.79 -10.05 12.60
CA SER A 274 -11.36 -11.16 13.46
C SER A 274 -11.90 -12.48 12.89
N PRO A 275 -11.03 -13.44 12.52
CA PRO A 275 -11.48 -14.73 11.97
C PRO A 275 -12.27 -15.55 13.00
N GLU A 276 -11.90 -15.50 14.28
CA GLU A 276 -12.58 -16.27 15.33
C GLU A 276 -13.95 -15.70 15.71
N ARG A 277 -14.07 -14.37 15.80
CA ARG A 277 -15.32 -13.71 16.18
C ARG A 277 -16.34 -13.71 15.04
N ALA A 278 -15.89 -13.61 13.79
CA ALA A 278 -16.75 -13.77 12.62
C ALA A 278 -17.49 -15.13 12.64
N ARG A 279 -16.82 -16.20 13.08
CA ARG A 279 -17.42 -17.54 13.24
C ARG A 279 -18.47 -17.60 14.37
N ARG A 280 -18.27 -16.85 15.47
CA ARG A 280 -19.23 -16.83 16.58
C ARG A 280 -20.51 -16.05 16.23
N MET A 281 -20.38 -14.91 15.56
CA MET A 281 -21.53 -14.07 15.22
C MET A 281 -22.47 -14.76 14.23
N SER A 282 -21.92 -15.51 13.28
CA SER A 282 -22.70 -16.32 12.31
C SER A 282 -23.53 -17.42 12.99
N ARG A 283 -23.11 -17.92 14.16
CA ARG A 283 -23.86 -18.94 14.93
C ARG A 283 -24.99 -18.34 15.77
N ALA A 284 -24.89 -17.08 16.18
CA ALA A 284 -25.91 -16.43 17.00
C ALA A 284 -27.10 -15.90 16.17
N GLY A 285 -26.89 -15.58 14.88
CA GLY A 285 -27.95 -15.13 13.97
C GLY A 285 -28.87 -16.26 13.46
N GLN A 286 -28.43 -17.51 13.55
CA GLN A 286 -29.26 -18.69 13.33
C GLN A 286 -29.90 -19.14 14.65
N GLY A 287 -30.63 -18.24 15.31
CA GLY A 287 -31.51 -18.63 16.42
C GLY A 287 -32.35 -19.85 16.03
N PRO A 288 -32.75 -20.72 16.98
CA PRO A 288 -33.47 -21.94 16.66
C PRO A 288 -34.63 -21.58 15.76
N ARG A 289 -34.54 -21.96 14.47
CA ARG A 289 -35.72 -22.00 13.64
C ARG A 289 -36.54 -23.08 14.30
N ASP A 290 -37.47 -22.64 15.12
CA ASP A 290 -38.62 -23.40 15.53
C ASP A 290 -39.32 -23.74 14.21
N LEU A 291 -38.87 -24.84 13.60
CA LEU A 291 -39.54 -25.47 12.50
C LEU A 291 -40.81 -26.01 13.15
N GLY A 292 -41.82 -25.15 13.16
CA GLY A 292 -43.18 -25.52 13.49
C GLY A 292 -43.45 -26.87 12.82
N ALA A 293 -43.85 -27.82 13.66
CA ALA A 293 -44.28 -29.13 13.25
C ALA A 293 -45.57 -28.98 12.45
N ASP A 294 -45.45 -28.61 11.17
CA ASP A 294 -46.57 -28.58 10.26
C ASP A 294 -46.79 -29.99 9.72
N GLU A 295 -47.73 -30.62 10.42
CA GLU A 295 -48.61 -31.71 10.07
C GLU A 295 -48.66 -32.13 8.58
N ASP A 296 -48.43 -33.43 8.38
CA ASP A 296 -49.20 -34.34 7.50
C ASP A 296 -50.03 -33.69 6.38
N GLY A 297 -49.39 -33.48 5.23
CA GLY A 297 -50.04 -33.29 3.92
C GLY A 297 -49.86 -34.52 3.03
N PRO A 298 -50.92 -35.01 2.35
CA PRO A 298 -50.94 -36.35 1.75
C PRO A 298 -50.11 -36.47 0.47
N LEU A 299 -49.56 -37.68 0.31
CA LEU A 299 -48.99 -38.29 -0.88
C LEU A 299 -49.71 -37.86 -2.17
N VAL A 300 -48.99 -37.18 -3.06
CA VAL A 300 -49.36 -37.02 -4.47
C VAL A 300 -48.50 -37.97 -5.29
N ASP A 301 -49.20 -38.80 -6.07
CA ASP A 301 -48.68 -39.90 -6.88
C ASP A 301 -47.63 -39.48 -7.95
N PRO A 302 -46.68 -40.38 -8.27
CA PRO A 302 -45.71 -40.19 -9.34
C PRO A 302 -46.24 -40.78 -10.64
N ASP A 303 -46.80 -39.96 -11.53
CA ASP A 303 -46.98 -40.35 -12.93
C ASP A 303 -46.99 -39.10 -13.84
N SER A 304 -45.83 -38.81 -14.45
CA SER A 304 -45.76 -38.06 -15.70
C SER A 304 -44.43 -38.35 -16.42
N PRO A 305 -44.42 -39.20 -17.45
CA PRO A 305 -43.30 -39.36 -18.35
C PRO A 305 -43.38 -38.28 -19.43
N GLY A 306 -42.37 -37.42 -19.50
CA GLY A 306 -42.24 -36.39 -20.51
C GLY A 306 -40.79 -36.31 -20.99
N GLN A 307 -40.39 -37.28 -21.81
CA GLN A 307 -39.24 -37.18 -22.70
C GLN A 307 -39.39 -35.95 -23.58
N LEU A 308 -38.39 -35.07 -23.57
CA LEU A 308 -38.03 -34.28 -24.73
C LEU A 308 -36.52 -34.39 -24.90
N ASP A 309 -36.17 -35.18 -25.91
CA ASP A 309 -34.87 -35.27 -26.54
C ASP A 309 -34.66 -33.95 -27.29
N ASP A 310 -33.59 -33.22 -26.97
CA ASP A 310 -33.06 -32.17 -27.85
C ASP A 310 -31.60 -32.52 -28.15
N GLU A 311 -31.45 -33.26 -29.25
CA GLU A 311 -30.25 -33.35 -30.06
C GLU A 311 -29.96 -31.98 -30.67
N ILE A 312 -28.85 -31.34 -30.30
CA ILE A 312 -28.28 -30.24 -31.11
C ILE A 312 -26.76 -30.41 -31.22
N GLY A 313 -26.34 -30.88 -32.40
CA GLY A 313 -25.31 -30.24 -33.21
C GLY A 313 -23.84 -30.43 -32.82
N GLU A 314 -23.27 -31.55 -33.25
CA GLU A 314 -21.87 -31.64 -33.67
C GLU A 314 -21.69 -30.94 -35.03
N ASP A 315 -20.87 -29.89 -35.10
CA ASP A 315 -19.97 -29.60 -36.23
C ASP A 315 -19.31 -28.21 -36.12
N GLY A 316 -17.98 -28.21 -36.04
CA GLY A 316 -17.17 -27.00 -35.95
C GLY A 316 -15.68 -27.30 -35.90
N GLU A 317 -15.19 -28.02 -36.91
CA GLU A 317 -13.76 -28.11 -37.23
C GLU A 317 -13.26 -26.70 -37.62
N GLU A 318 -12.43 -26.09 -36.77
CA GLU A 318 -11.56 -24.98 -37.20
C GLU A 318 -10.10 -25.35 -36.95
N ASP A 319 -9.46 -25.68 -38.07
CA ASP A 319 -8.03 -25.62 -38.31
C ASP A 319 -7.46 -24.28 -37.82
N SER A 320 -6.49 -24.34 -36.92
CA SER A 320 -5.71 -23.18 -36.48
C SER A 320 -4.26 -23.59 -36.25
N ASP A 321 -3.52 -23.47 -37.35
CA ASP A 321 -2.09 -23.30 -37.53
C ASP A 321 -1.15 -23.48 -36.34
N LYS A 322 -0.48 -24.61 -36.43
CA LYS A 322 0.77 -25.04 -35.84
C LYS A 322 1.91 -24.04 -36.11
N TYR A 323 2.05 -23.00 -35.29
CA TYR A 323 3.30 -22.24 -35.16
C TYR A 323 4.23 -22.92 -34.16
N GLY A 324 5.20 -23.68 -34.68
CA GLY A 324 6.35 -24.16 -33.92
C GLY A 324 7.23 -22.99 -33.54
N SER A 325 7.24 -22.65 -32.25
CA SER A 325 8.25 -21.79 -31.64
C SER A 325 9.11 -22.67 -30.75
N ASP A 326 10.20 -23.17 -31.34
CA ASP A 326 11.30 -23.82 -30.62
C ASP A 326 11.99 -22.77 -29.74
N ASN A 327 11.42 -22.50 -28.56
CA ASN A 327 12.16 -21.90 -27.47
C ASN A 327 12.78 -23.04 -26.67
N GLU A 328 14.07 -23.27 -26.90
CA GLU A 328 14.90 -24.09 -26.03
C GLU A 328 14.87 -23.49 -24.61
N ASP A 329 14.08 -24.13 -23.76
CA ASP A 329 14.06 -23.93 -22.32
C ASP A 329 15.47 -24.21 -21.77
N TYR A 330 16.19 -23.15 -21.44
CA TYR A 330 17.28 -23.22 -20.48
C TYR A 330 16.65 -23.46 -19.10
N ASP A 331 16.36 -24.73 -18.80
CA ASP A 331 16.03 -25.22 -17.46
C ASP A 331 17.28 -25.13 -16.57
N LEU A 332 17.64 -23.89 -16.22
CA LEU A 332 18.48 -23.60 -15.07
C LEU A 332 17.67 -24.03 -13.85
N GLY A 333 17.98 -25.22 -13.31
CA GLY A 333 17.43 -25.77 -12.08
C GLY A 333 17.68 -24.89 -10.85
N CYS A 334 17.05 -23.71 -10.84
CA CYS A 334 16.91 -22.84 -9.70
C CYS A 334 16.04 -23.59 -8.70
N VAL A 335 16.70 -24.09 -7.65
CA VAL A 335 16.04 -24.57 -6.45
C VAL A 335 15.03 -23.50 -6.05
N VAL A 336 13.73 -23.82 -6.18
CA VAL A 336 12.65 -22.92 -5.78
C VAL A 336 12.78 -22.73 -4.28
N HIS A 337 13.47 -21.66 -3.88
CA HIS A 337 13.47 -21.22 -2.50
C HIS A 337 12.03 -20.85 -2.15
N ASN A 338 11.53 -21.35 -1.01
CA ASN A 338 10.23 -20.94 -0.47
C ASN A 338 10.22 -19.42 -0.36
N VAL A 339 9.59 -18.75 -1.31
CA VAL A 339 9.38 -17.31 -1.27
C VAL A 339 8.41 -17.09 -0.11
N PRO A 340 8.80 -16.31 0.91
CA PRO A 340 7.90 -15.94 2.00
C PRO A 340 6.57 -15.46 1.42
N SER A 341 5.49 -15.84 2.09
CA SER A 341 4.17 -15.35 1.69
C SER A 341 4.10 -13.84 1.91
N ASP A 342 3.24 -13.14 1.17
CA ASP A 342 2.98 -11.70 1.40
C ASP A 342 2.46 -11.43 2.84
N GLU A 343 2.10 -12.46 3.60
CA GLU A 343 1.66 -12.38 5.00
C GLU A 343 2.81 -12.15 5.98
N ASP A 344 4.03 -12.60 5.65
CA ASP A 344 5.16 -12.63 6.59
C ASP A 344 5.71 -11.22 6.93
N TYR A 345 5.32 -10.17 6.19
CA TYR A 345 5.77 -8.79 6.38
C TYR A 345 4.63 -7.81 6.67
N ASP A 346 3.46 -8.32 7.07
CA ASP A 346 2.32 -7.45 7.32
C ASP A 346 2.32 -6.87 8.74
N ASN A 347 2.93 -5.69 8.90
CA ASN A 347 2.85 -4.90 10.13
C ASN A 347 1.38 -4.69 10.58
N TRP A 348 0.45 -4.60 9.64
CA TRP A 348 -0.98 -4.45 9.94
C TRP A 348 -1.57 -5.70 10.57
N ALA A 349 -1.09 -6.89 10.18
CA ALA A 349 -1.52 -8.14 10.79
C ALA A 349 -1.16 -8.15 12.28
N THR A 350 0.09 -7.81 12.61
CA THR A 350 0.59 -7.72 14.00
C THR A 350 -0.23 -6.74 14.84
N VAL A 351 -0.57 -5.58 14.28
CA VAL A 351 -1.39 -4.56 14.95
C VAL A 351 -2.82 -5.06 15.19
N ALA A 352 -3.44 -5.65 14.18
CA ALA A 352 -4.78 -6.19 14.31
C ALA A 352 -4.84 -7.34 15.32
N ASP A 353 -3.85 -8.24 15.32
CA ASP A 353 -3.75 -9.34 16.27
C ASP A 353 -3.59 -8.83 17.71
N TYR A 354 -2.79 -7.78 17.91
CA TYR A 354 -2.70 -7.09 19.20
C TYR A 354 -4.05 -6.51 19.64
N VAL A 355 -4.78 -5.83 18.75
CA VAL A 355 -6.10 -5.26 19.07
C VAL A 355 -7.11 -6.35 19.41
N PHE A 356 -7.17 -7.43 18.64
CA PHE A 356 -8.08 -8.55 18.90
C PHE A 356 -7.77 -9.28 20.21
N LYS A 357 -6.49 -9.45 20.53
CA LYS A 357 -6.04 -10.09 21.77
C LYS A 357 -6.37 -9.26 23.02
N ASN A 358 -6.41 -7.94 22.90
CA ASN A 358 -6.53 -7.02 24.04
C ASN A 358 -7.85 -6.22 24.07
N SER A 359 -8.85 -6.59 23.25
CA SER A 359 -10.15 -5.90 23.23
C SER A 359 -11.29 -6.79 22.73
N ASP A 360 -12.52 -6.28 22.79
CA ASP A 360 -13.72 -6.91 22.25
C ASP A 360 -14.04 -6.54 20.79
N ALA A 361 -13.09 -5.91 20.08
CA ALA A 361 -13.26 -5.53 18.69
C ALA A 361 -13.56 -6.71 17.76
N VAL A 362 -14.54 -6.57 16.86
CA VAL A 362 -14.84 -7.56 15.79
C VAL A 362 -14.06 -7.28 14.52
N SER A 363 -13.66 -6.02 14.33
CA SER A 363 -12.81 -5.54 13.25
C SER A 363 -11.87 -4.46 13.77
N VAL A 364 -10.77 -4.22 13.07
CA VAL A 364 -9.79 -3.18 13.40
C VAL A 364 -9.70 -2.24 12.22
N LEU A 365 -9.85 -0.94 12.46
CA LEU A 365 -9.54 0.10 11.49
C LEU A 365 -8.12 0.60 11.77
N MET A 366 -7.32 0.70 10.72
CA MET A 366 -5.92 1.06 10.82
C MET A 366 -5.58 2.12 9.79
N HIS A 367 -4.76 3.08 10.20
CA HIS A 367 -4.20 4.11 9.35
C HIS A 367 -2.69 4.20 9.58
N HIS A 368 -1.92 4.55 8.54
CA HIS A 368 -0.45 4.71 8.63
C HIS A 368 0.01 5.60 9.81
N ARG A 369 -0.77 6.63 10.18
CA ARG A 369 -0.46 7.52 11.31
C ARG A 369 -0.52 6.81 12.66
N ASP A 370 -1.29 5.74 12.79
CA ASP A 370 -1.42 4.98 14.02
C ASP A 370 -0.11 4.26 14.36
N LEU A 371 0.64 3.82 13.33
CA LEU A 371 1.95 3.19 13.49
C LEU A 371 3.05 4.20 13.80
N ALA A 372 2.99 5.39 13.19
CA ALA A 372 4.00 6.42 13.38
C ALA A 372 4.16 6.80 14.86
N GLY A 373 3.06 6.86 15.62
CA GLY A 373 3.11 7.17 17.05
C GLY A 373 3.46 5.99 17.97
N ILE A 374 3.53 4.77 17.46
CA ILE A 374 4.03 3.59 18.20
C ILE A 374 5.55 3.45 18.02
N ARG A 375 6.04 3.85 16.84
CA ARG A 375 7.45 3.76 16.46
C ARG A 375 8.21 4.99 16.94
N THR A 376 8.73 4.93 18.16
CA THR A 376 9.63 5.97 18.67
C THR A 376 11.07 5.76 18.17
N ALA A 377 11.77 6.85 17.86
CA ALA A 377 13.15 6.80 17.40
C ALA A 377 14.07 6.07 18.41
N GLY A 378 14.73 5.00 17.96
CA GLY A 378 15.74 4.27 18.73
C GLY A 378 15.30 2.92 19.32
N ASP A 379 14.03 2.54 19.17
CA ASP A 379 13.55 1.21 19.57
C ASP A 379 13.74 0.15 18.45
N THR A 380 13.52 -1.12 18.79
CA THR A 380 13.53 -2.26 17.85
C THR A 380 12.57 -2.05 16.67
N ASN A 381 12.91 -2.58 15.49
CA ASN A 381 12.02 -2.61 14.34
C ASN A 381 10.88 -3.64 14.50
N ASP A 382 10.97 -4.52 15.50
CA ASP A 382 9.94 -5.51 15.77
C ASP A 382 8.70 -4.85 16.42
N LEU A 383 7.66 -4.69 15.61
CA LEU A 383 6.40 -4.07 16.01
C LEU A 383 5.69 -4.84 17.13
N SER A 384 5.85 -6.16 17.21
CA SER A 384 5.24 -6.96 18.28
C SER A 384 5.83 -6.59 19.65
N ILE A 385 7.16 -6.45 19.72
CA ILE A 385 7.88 -6.01 20.92
C ILE A 385 7.48 -4.58 21.28
N LEU A 386 7.34 -3.68 20.29
CA LEU A 386 6.89 -2.31 20.52
C LEU A 386 5.48 -2.25 21.12
N LEU A 387 4.54 -3.01 20.58
CA LEU A 387 3.16 -3.07 21.07
C LEU A 387 3.10 -3.64 22.50
N ASP A 388 3.86 -4.69 22.79
CA ASP A 388 3.94 -5.29 24.13
C ASP A 388 4.61 -4.36 25.16
N LYS A 389 5.64 -3.62 24.73
CA LYS A 389 6.36 -2.65 25.56
C LYS A 389 5.52 -1.41 25.87
N HIS A 390 4.93 -0.80 24.85
CA HIS A 390 4.21 0.49 24.97
C HIS A 390 2.75 0.33 25.39
N LYS A 391 2.15 -0.84 25.14
CA LYS A 391 0.75 -1.16 25.43
C LYS A 391 -0.21 -0.03 25.06
N PRO A 392 -0.25 0.38 23.78
CA PRO A 392 -1.02 1.54 23.40
C PRO A 392 -2.51 1.31 23.66
N ARG A 393 -3.24 2.38 23.98
CA ARG A 393 -4.66 2.32 24.33
C ARG A 393 -5.47 1.87 23.12
N ILE A 394 -6.39 0.93 23.33
CA ILE A 394 -7.36 0.50 22.33
C ILE A 394 -8.70 1.16 22.63
N VAL A 395 -9.35 1.70 21.61
CA VAL A 395 -10.74 2.16 21.69
C VAL A 395 -11.57 1.34 20.71
N VAL A 396 -12.68 0.80 21.19
CA VAL A 396 -13.67 0.08 20.39
C VAL A 396 -14.92 0.94 20.34
N ASP A 397 -15.39 1.24 19.13
CA ASP A 397 -16.62 2.02 18.96
C ASP A 397 -17.89 1.14 19.07
N GLU A 398 -19.06 1.78 18.96
CA GLU A 398 -20.36 1.11 19.06
C GLU A 398 -20.60 0.07 17.95
N SER A 399 -19.89 0.18 16.83
CA SER A 399 -19.93 -0.80 15.73
C SER A 399 -18.99 -1.99 15.96
N GLY A 400 -18.25 -2.00 17.07
CA GLY A 400 -17.26 -3.03 17.38
C GLY A 400 -15.95 -2.87 16.60
N VAL A 401 -15.69 -1.70 16.00
CA VAL A 401 -14.44 -1.41 15.31
C VAL A 401 -13.42 -0.90 16.32
N GLY A 402 -12.34 -1.66 16.51
CA GLY A 402 -11.20 -1.30 17.33
C GLY A 402 -10.21 -0.41 16.59
N ARG A 403 -9.57 0.51 17.31
CA ARG A 403 -8.44 1.31 16.83
C ARG A 403 -7.43 1.53 17.95
N ILE A 404 -6.16 1.67 17.59
CA ILE A 404 -5.10 2.06 18.52
C ILE A 404 -5.03 3.58 18.61
N ILE A 405 -4.88 4.12 19.82
CA ILE A 405 -4.62 5.54 20.06
C ILE A 405 -3.15 5.70 20.47
N PRO A 406 -2.32 6.36 19.63
CA PRO A 406 -0.94 6.67 19.97
C PRO A 406 -0.83 7.45 21.29
N ARG A 407 0.25 7.19 22.03
CA ARG A 407 0.45 7.79 23.36
C ARG A 407 0.56 9.31 23.33
N ASP A 408 1.12 9.87 22.27
CA ASP A 408 1.31 11.32 22.12
C ASP A 408 -0.03 12.07 22.01
N ASN A 409 -1.11 11.37 21.65
CA ASN A 409 -2.47 11.91 21.59
C ASN A 409 -3.24 11.73 22.91
N GLN A 410 -2.61 11.13 23.93
CA GLN A 410 -3.22 11.02 25.26
C GLN A 410 -3.06 12.36 25.96
N GLN A 411 -4.11 13.20 25.90
CA GLN A 411 -4.24 14.27 26.88
C GLN A 411 -4.13 13.64 28.28
N PRO A 412 -3.30 14.19 29.19
CA PRO A 412 -3.17 13.65 30.52
C PRO A 412 -4.54 13.67 31.20
N GLU A 413 -5.13 12.48 31.39
CA GLU A 413 -6.38 12.26 32.13
C GLU A 413 -6.17 12.76 33.57
N GLY A 414 -6.40 14.05 33.79
CA GLY A 414 -6.07 14.72 35.05
C GLY A 414 -5.95 16.24 34.96
N GLN A 415 -5.73 16.82 33.78
CA GLN A 415 -5.92 18.26 33.57
C GLN A 415 -7.32 18.52 33.00
N VAL A 416 -8.33 18.36 33.86
CA VAL A 416 -9.59 19.08 33.65
C VAL A 416 -9.21 20.55 33.61
N ALA A 417 -9.27 21.17 32.43
CA ALA A 417 -9.13 22.61 32.30
C ALA A 417 -10.12 23.22 33.31
N GLN A 418 -9.59 23.82 34.38
CA GLN A 418 -10.37 24.71 35.21
C GLN A 418 -10.86 25.79 34.25
N SER A 419 -12.11 25.67 33.83
CA SER A 419 -12.79 26.67 33.03
C SER A 419 -12.71 27.96 33.83
N ASN A 420 -11.85 28.89 33.40
CA ASN A 420 -11.84 30.25 33.91
C ASN A 420 -13.25 30.79 33.72
N ALA A 421 -14.02 30.84 34.80
CA ALA A 421 -15.28 31.55 34.84
C ALA A 421 -14.98 33.02 34.49
N PRO A 422 -15.78 33.67 33.63
CA PRO A 422 -15.61 35.07 33.35
C PRO A 422 -15.86 35.86 34.64
N ASN A 423 -14.84 36.57 35.12
CA ASN A 423 -15.00 37.57 36.16
C ASN A 423 -16.00 38.62 35.65
N GLY A 424 -17.15 38.70 36.31
CA GLY A 424 -18.10 39.78 36.15
C GLY A 424 -17.44 41.12 36.53
N LEU A 425 -17.60 42.10 35.65
CA LEU A 425 -17.42 43.51 35.96
C LEU A 425 -18.70 44.00 36.65
N GLU A 426 -18.57 44.41 37.90
CA GLU A 426 -19.41 45.45 38.53
C GLU A 426 -18.64 46.77 38.56
#